data_AF-P62811-F1
#
_entry.id   AF-P62811-F1
#
_cell.length_a   1.000
_cell.length_b   1.000
_cell.length_c   1.000
_cell.angle_alpha   90.00
_cell.angle_beta   90.00
_cell.angle_gamma   90.00
#
_symmetry.space_group_name_H-M   'P 1'
#
loop_
_entity.id
_entity.type
_entity.pdbx_description
1 polymer ?
#
loop_
_entity_poly.entity_id
_entity_poly.type
_entity_poly.pdbx_seq_one_letter_code
_entity_poly.pdbx_strand_id
1 'polypeptide(L)' 'MKTATVFVLVALIFMTMTTAWALSNPKEKPGACPKPPPRSFGTCDERCTGDGSCSGNMKCCSNGCGHACKPPVF' A
#
# COMPACT_ATOMS: atom_id res chain seq x y z
N MET A 1 -29.73 -12.46 25.64
CA MET A 1 -29.71 -12.53 24.15
C MET A 1 -29.22 -11.25 23.48
N LYS A 2 -29.70 -10.06 23.84
CA LYS A 2 -29.30 -8.80 23.17
C LYS A 2 -27.79 -8.52 23.20
N THR A 3 -27.11 -8.77 24.32
CA THR A 3 -25.66 -8.58 24.48
C THR A 3 -24.86 -9.47 23.54
N ALA A 4 -25.18 -10.77 23.47
CA ALA A 4 -24.53 -11.71 22.55
C ALA A 4 -24.69 -11.30 21.08
N THR A 5 -25.90 -10.88 20.68
CA THR A 5 -26.14 -10.36 19.33
C THR A 5 -25.27 -9.13 19.04
N VAL A 6 -25.15 -8.19 19.99
CA VAL A 6 -24.29 -7.01 19.83
C VAL A 6 -22.83 -7.41 19.65
N PHE A 7 -22.29 -8.32 20.46
CA PHE A 7 -20.90 -8.79 20.31
C PHE A 7 -20.64 -9.47 18.96
N VAL A 8 -21.58 -10.28 18.47
CA VAL A 8 -21.49 -10.91 17.15
C VAL A 8 -21.49 -9.85 16.05
N LEU A 9 -22.39 -8.86 16.10
CA LEU A 9 -22.44 -7.79 15.10
C LEU A 9 -21.14 -6.97 15.08
N VAL A 10 -20.59 -6.64 16.25
CA VAL A 10 -19.31 -5.93 16.37
C VAL A 10 -18.17 -6.75 15.76
N ALA A 11 -18.09 -8.05 16.05
CA ALA A 11 -17.09 -8.94 15.46
C ALA A 11 -17.22 -9.01 13.93
N LEU A 12 -18.45 -9.09 13.40
CA LEU A 12 -18.70 -9.07 11.95
C LEU A 12 -18.23 -7.76 11.32
N ILE A 13 -18.47 -6.61 11.95
CA ILE A 13 -17.98 -5.31 11.45
C ILE A 13 -16.45 -5.28 11.43
N PHE A 14 -15.78 -5.78 12.46
CA PHE A 14 -14.31 -5.88 12.45
C PHE A 14 -13.81 -6.78 11.31
N MET A 15 -14.45 -7.94 11.09
CA MET A 15 -14.08 -8.85 10.00
C MET A 15 -14.33 -8.25 8.61
N THR A 16 -15.38 -7.44 8.43
CA THR A 16 -15.63 -6.78 7.13
C THR A 16 -14.62 -5.67 6.87
N MET A 17 -14.21 -4.91 7.90
CA MET A 17 -13.18 -3.88 7.74
C MET A 17 -11.81 -4.50 7.40
N THR A 18 -11.43 -5.60 8.06
CA THR A 18 -10.15 -6.27 7.76
C THR A 18 -10.11 -6.89 6.37
N THR A 19 -11.20 -7.51 5.93
CA THR A 19 -11.30 -8.07 4.56
C THR A 19 -11.33 -6.98 3.49
N ALA A 20 -12.00 -5.85 3.75
CA ALA A 20 -11.97 -4.69 2.86
C ALA A 20 -10.54 -4.13 2.70
N TRP A 21 -9.77 -4.02 3.79
CA TRP A 21 -8.36 -3.61 3.71
C TRP A 21 -7.50 -4.61 2.94
N ALA A 22 -7.68 -5.91 3.18
CA ALA A 22 -6.93 -6.96 2.48
C ALA A 22 -7.18 -6.95 0.97
N LEU A 23 -8.43 -6.73 0.53
CA LEU A 23 -8.79 -6.62 -0.88
C LEU A 23 -8.33 -5.29 -1.51
N SER A 24 -8.22 -4.24 -0.71
CA SER A 24 -7.73 -2.94 -1.18
C SER A 24 -6.22 -2.91 -1.42
N ASN A 25 -5.48 -3.93 -0.98
CA ASN A 25 -4.02 -3.95 -1.14
C ASN A 25 -3.69 -4.05 -2.63
N PRO A 26 -3.11 -3.01 -3.24
CA PRO A 26 -3.02 -2.97 -4.69
C PRO A 26 -2.05 -4.02 -5.21
N LYS A 27 -2.47 -4.79 -6.22
CA LYS A 27 -1.59 -5.68 -6.99
C LYS A 27 -0.39 -4.89 -7.52
N GLU A 28 0.78 -5.52 -7.52
CA GLU A 28 1.97 -4.98 -8.19
C GLU A 28 1.63 -4.66 -9.65
N LYS A 29 2.00 -3.45 -10.08
CA LYS A 29 1.88 -3.02 -11.47
C LYS A 29 3.07 -3.55 -12.28
N PRO A 30 2.91 -3.77 -13.60
CA PRO A 30 3.99 -4.19 -14.48
C PRO A 30 5.22 -3.28 -14.44
N GLY A 31 6.38 -3.87 -14.74
CA GLY A 31 7.68 -3.19 -14.71
C GLY A 31 8.35 -3.21 -13.33
N ALA A 32 9.58 -2.72 -13.30
CA ALA A 32 10.42 -2.65 -12.11
C ALA A 32 10.64 -1.20 -11.66
N CYS A 33 11.09 -1.02 -10.41
CA CYS A 33 11.52 0.28 -9.91
C CYS A 33 12.88 0.67 -10.50
N PRO A 34 13.08 1.95 -10.88
CA PRO A 34 14.39 2.42 -11.32
C PRO A 34 15.40 2.31 -10.17
N LYS A 35 16.63 1.90 -10.49
CA LYS A 35 17.69 1.82 -9.49
C LYS A 35 18.06 3.24 -9.00
N PRO A 36 18.05 3.52 -7.70
CA PRO A 36 18.52 4.80 -7.19
C PRO A 36 20.03 4.96 -7.46
N PRO A 37 20.53 6.20 -7.65
CA PRO A 37 21.97 6.44 -7.77
C PRO A 37 22.72 5.88 -6.56
N PRO A 38 23.95 5.36 -6.74
CA PRO A 38 24.72 4.79 -5.64
C PRO A 38 24.95 5.83 -4.55
N ARG A 39 24.74 5.45 -3.29
CA ARG A 39 24.89 6.33 -2.11
C ARG A 39 23.94 7.54 -2.09
N SER A 40 22.87 7.50 -2.88
CA SER A 40 21.80 8.51 -2.82
C SER A 40 20.71 8.05 -1.86
N PHE A 41 20.29 8.95 -0.98
CA PHE A 41 19.12 8.81 -0.13
C PHE A 41 18.12 9.91 -0.52
N GLY A 42 16.90 9.52 -0.86
CA GLY A 42 15.80 10.46 -1.01
C GLY A 42 15.27 10.91 0.35
N THR A 43 14.17 11.66 0.33
CA THR A 43 13.45 12.04 1.54
C THR A 43 12.89 10.81 2.25
N CYS A 44 13.00 10.77 3.58
CA CYS A 44 12.45 9.73 4.45
C CYS A 44 10.93 9.77 4.62
N ASP A 45 10.23 10.30 3.62
CA ASP A 45 8.80 10.53 3.68
C ASP A 45 8.07 9.43 2.90
N GLU A 46 7.01 8.91 3.50
CA GLU A 46 6.27 7.76 2.99
C GLU A 46 5.12 8.23 2.09
N ARG A 47 5.45 8.58 0.84
CA ARG A 47 4.47 9.12 -0.12
C ARG A 47 3.52 8.08 -0.69
N CYS A 48 3.86 6.80 -0.56
CA CYS A 48 3.06 5.68 -1.05
C CYS A 48 3.39 4.43 -0.23
N THR A 49 2.45 3.49 -0.13
CA THR A 49 2.65 2.20 0.57
C THR A 49 2.63 1.00 -0.38
N GLY A 50 2.32 1.24 -1.65
CA GLY A 50 2.30 0.23 -2.71
C GLY A 50 1.91 0.87 -4.04
N ASP A 51 1.99 0.10 -5.12
CA ASP A 51 1.81 0.63 -6.48
C ASP A 51 0.46 1.30 -6.69
N GLY A 52 -0.63 0.79 -6.10
CA GLY A 52 -1.95 1.42 -6.24
C GLY A 52 -2.17 2.68 -5.42
N SER A 53 -1.25 3.05 -4.51
CA SER A 53 -1.23 4.40 -3.95
C SER A 53 -0.81 5.44 -5.01
N CYS A 54 -0.18 5.00 -6.10
CA CYS A 54 0.27 5.87 -7.18
C CYS A 54 -0.71 5.88 -8.36
N SER A 55 -0.93 7.04 -8.97
CA SER A 55 -1.80 7.17 -10.15
C SER A 55 -1.20 6.52 -11.40
N GLY A 56 -2.05 6.08 -12.33
CA GLY A 56 -1.63 5.51 -13.62
C GLY A 56 -0.73 4.28 -13.46
N ASN A 57 0.30 4.17 -14.30
CA ASN A 57 1.27 3.06 -14.27
C ASN A 57 2.46 3.29 -13.33
N MET A 58 2.41 4.33 -12.49
CA MET A 58 3.49 4.65 -11.56
C MET A 58 3.61 3.57 -10.48
N LYS A 59 4.86 3.21 -10.16
CA LYS A 59 5.19 2.25 -9.11
C LYS A 59 5.61 2.96 -7.83
N CYS A 60 5.30 2.37 -6.69
CA CYS A 60 5.78 2.84 -5.40
C CYS A 60 7.16 2.25 -5.12
N CYS A 61 8.19 3.10 -5.17
CA CYS A 61 9.57 2.67 -5.14
C CYS A 61 10.29 3.24 -3.94
N SER A 62 11.11 2.42 -3.28
CA SER A 62 12.02 2.90 -2.25
C SER A 62 13.04 3.87 -2.86
N ASN A 63 13.24 4.99 -2.17
CA ASN A 63 14.24 6.00 -2.52
C ASN A 63 15.51 5.90 -1.64
N GLY A 64 15.64 4.82 -0.86
CA GLY A 64 16.72 4.60 0.09
C GLY A 64 16.40 5.04 1.52
N CYS A 65 15.40 5.89 1.75
CA CYS A 65 14.92 6.22 3.10
C CYS A 65 13.40 6.01 3.26
N GLY A 66 12.59 6.58 2.36
CA GLY A 66 11.14 6.35 2.28
C GLY A 66 10.72 5.83 0.91
N HIS A 67 9.44 5.97 0.59
CA HIS A 67 8.87 5.56 -0.69
C HIS A 67 8.28 6.72 -1.49
N ALA A 68 8.43 6.65 -2.80
CA ALA A 68 7.86 7.64 -3.73
C ALA A 68 7.39 6.98 -5.03
N CYS A 69 6.36 7.57 -5.63
CA CYS A 69 5.88 7.15 -6.94
C CYS A 69 6.91 7.47 -8.03
N LYS A 70 7.33 6.46 -8.80
CA LYS A 70 8.27 6.59 -9.92
C LYS A 70 7.73 5.91 -11.18
N PRO A 71 8.11 6.37 -12.38
CA PRO A 71 7.81 5.66 -13.61
C PRO A 71 8.47 4.26 -13.58
N PRO A 72 7.79 3.22 -14.09
CA PRO A 72 8.36 1.89 -14.20
C PRO A 72 9.45 1.84 -15.28
N VAL A 73 10.40 0.92 -15.09
CA VAL A 73 11.34 0.44 -16.14
C VAL A 73 10.91 -0.96 -16.59
N PHE A 74 11.03 -1.24 -17.89
CA PHE A 74 10.61 -2.50 -18.52
C PHE A 74 11.81 -3.22 -19.14
#